data_AF-A0A5J6VTK2-F1
#
_entry.id   AF-A0A5J6VTK2-F1
#
_cell.length_a   1.000
_cell.length_b   1.000
_cell.length_c   1.000
_cell.angle_alpha   90.00
_cell.angle_beta   90.00
_cell.angle_gamma   90.00
#
_symmetry.space_group_name_H-M   'P 1'
#
loop_
_entity.id
_entity.type
_entity.pdbx_description
1 polymer ?
#
loop_
_entity_poly.entity_id
_entity_poly.type
_entity_poly.pdbx_seq_one_letter_code
_entity_poly.pdbx_strand_id
1 'polypeptide(L)'
;MNRSSHWHHFAFVICCMGWLGISPAQAQSIDDLPYTHTLNCNAEQKSPAVGTICAQPKPKNFDESHTLRGELLRQDMYVVGLYRRALENTAPGGPEQAKIIAEQGAYLKRRDACGQDAQCILRVEQARHKELITLTHKLQKELPYEDIQSWTRGLVFPDGNGKAQPLEQRLLQSFDQYPMPHVTLPDGSTVFWGFLTGAGQVQSLAITDAQNHLRLLGAADDLLLAGTDPHKLQQARLVVFVRDPQALARYLPVVRAWAAADVLGFNRKCPGQDHARCTAALQAPLPIQAYNLNCKTSNGKIIQQHCALPLPQVPDDVSPGLFWQ
;
A
#
# COMPACT_ATOMS: atom_id res chain seq x y z
N MET A 1 35.53 -2.51 -73.11
CA MET A 1 36.90 -2.58 -72.57
C MET A 1 37.06 -1.52 -71.49
N ASN A 2 37.33 -1.96 -70.27
CA ASN A 2 38.00 -1.27 -69.16
C ASN A 2 37.60 0.15 -68.70
N ARG A 3 37.11 0.14 -67.45
CA ARG A 3 37.61 0.86 -66.26
C ARG A 3 37.00 2.21 -65.87
N SER A 4 36.71 2.22 -64.57
CA SER A 4 36.68 3.35 -63.63
C SER A 4 35.32 4.03 -63.41
N SER A 5 34.63 3.57 -62.38
CA SER A 5 33.74 4.39 -61.55
C SER A 5 33.83 3.84 -60.13
N HIS A 6 34.64 4.50 -59.31
CA HIS A 6 34.78 4.24 -57.87
C HIS A 6 33.58 4.85 -57.14
N TRP A 7 32.58 4.03 -56.83
CA TRP A 7 31.58 4.38 -55.81
C TRP A 7 32.17 4.12 -54.43
N HIS A 8 32.31 5.18 -53.65
CA HIS A 8 32.70 5.10 -52.24
C HIS A 8 31.52 4.61 -51.42
N HIS A 9 31.55 3.34 -51.00
CA HIS A 9 30.73 2.88 -49.88
C HIS A 9 31.41 3.30 -48.58
N PHE A 10 30.91 4.38 -47.98
CA PHE A 10 31.19 4.71 -46.59
C PHE A 10 30.50 3.66 -45.69
N ALA A 11 31.26 2.64 -45.31
CA ALA A 11 30.91 1.78 -44.19
C ALA A 11 31.20 2.55 -42.90
N PHE A 12 30.16 3.08 -42.27
CA PHE A 12 30.26 3.70 -40.95
C PHE A 12 30.42 2.58 -39.90
N VAL A 13 31.66 2.24 -39.58
CA VAL A 13 32.02 1.43 -38.41
C VAL A 13 31.87 2.32 -37.18
N ILE A 14 30.72 2.24 -36.50
CA ILE A 14 30.56 2.82 -35.17
C ILE A 14 31.27 1.88 -34.20
N CYS A 15 32.51 2.24 -33.89
CA CYS A 15 33.31 1.60 -32.85
C CYS A 15 32.75 2.01 -31.49
N CYS A 16 32.22 1.03 -30.76
CA CYS A 16 31.87 1.12 -29.35
C CYS A 16 33.11 1.51 -28.52
N MET A 17 33.16 2.73 -27.98
CA MET A 17 33.94 3.00 -26.77
C MET A 17 33.30 4.14 -25.97
N GLY A 18 32.91 3.79 -24.74
CA GLY A 18 32.96 4.67 -23.58
C GLY A 18 32.03 5.88 -23.63
N TRP A 19 30.87 5.73 -23.02
CA TRP A 19 30.37 6.59 -21.93
C TRP A 19 29.16 5.87 -21.34
N LEU A 20 29.41 4.94 -20.42
CA LEU A 20 28.41 4.50 -19.46
C LEU A 20 28.17 5.65 -18.49
N GLY A 21 27.51 6.70 -18.98
CA GLY A 21 26.65 7.49 -18.12
C GLY A 21 25.57 6.53 -17.66
N ILE A 22 25.58 6.21 -16.38
CA ILE A 22 24.46 5.54 -15.72
C ILE A 22 23.27 6.48 -15.92
N SER A 23 22.49 6.26 -16.99
CA SER A 23 21.12 6.75 -17.02
C SER A 23 20.48 6.17 -15.76
N PRO A 24 19.99 6.99 -14.82
CA PRO A 24 19.26 6.47 -13.69
C PRO A 24 17.99 5.85 -14.28
N ALA A 25 18.03 4.55 -14.54
CA ALA A 25 16.84 3.72 -14.53
C ALA A 25 16.17 4.06 -13.20
N GLN A 26 15.09 4.83 -13.30
CA GLN A 26 14.39 5.40 -12.17
C GLN A 26 13.99 4.24 -11.28
N ALA A 27 14.45 4.22 -10.04
CA ALA A 27 13.90 3.34 -9.02
C ALA A 27 12.38 3.59 -8.99
N GLN A 28 11.58 2.58 -9.35
CA GLN A 28 10.13 2.58 -9.46
C GLN A 28 9.45 1.94 -8.24
N SER A 29 10.22 1.28 -7.36
CA SER A 29 9.73 0.50 -6.22
C SER A 29 10.48 0.80 -4.92
N ILE A 30 9.83 0.50 -3.78
CA ILE A 30 10.42 0.43 -2.43
C ILE A 30 11.68 -0.45 -2.41
N ASP A 31 11.73 -1.47 -3.26
CA ASP A 31 12.79 -2.48 -3.30
C ASP A 31 14.00 -2.07 -4.17
N ASP A 32 13.91 -0.96 -4.91
CA ASP A 32 14.94 -0.55 -5.87
C ASP A 32 16.11 0.22 -5.23
N LEU A 33 15.95 0.63 -3.97
CA LEU A 33 17.04 1.22 -3.21
C LEU A 33 17.65 0.15 -2.27
N PRO A 34 18.98 -0.04 -2.27
CA PRO A 34 19.62 -0.94 -1.34
C PRO A 34 19.39 -0.46 0.10
N TYR A 35 19.18 -1.39 1.03
CA TYR A 35 18.99 -1.10 2.46
C TYR A 35 17.69 -0.35 2.82
N THR A 36 16.61 -0.57 2.05
CA THR A 36 15.23 -0.20 2.45
C THR A 36 14.55 -1.23 3.35
N HIS A 37 15.31 -2.24 3.77
CA HIS A 37 14.95 -3.16 4.84
C HIS A 37 15.80 -2.84 6.07
N THR A 38 15.29 -3.18 7.25
CA THR A 38 16.03 -3.03 8.50
C THR A 38 17.42 -3.67 8.39
N LEU A 39 18.43 -2.96 8.92
CA LEU A 39 19.83 -3.37 8.90
C LEU A 39 20.02 -4.85 9.27
N ASN A 40 20.57 -5.63 8.32
CA ASN A 40 21.02 -6.98 8.57
C ASN A 40 22.55 -7.03 8.72
N CYS A 41 23.03 -7.06 9.97
CA CYS A 41 24.45 -7.17 10.25
C CYS A 41 25.09 -8.50 9.86
N ASN A 42 24.32 -9.48 9.39
CA ASN A 42 24.83 -10.76 8.89
C ASN A 42 24.89 -10.82 7.36
N ALA A 43 24.50 -9.76 6.65
CA ALA A 43 24.58 -9.72 5.18
C ALA A 43 26.03 -9.74 4.68
N GLU A 44 26.28 -10.49 3.59
CA GLU A 44 27.61 -10.62 2.97
C GLU A 44 28.10 -9.30 2.36
N GLN A 45 27.20 -8.48 1.80
CA GLN A 45 27.50 -7.16 1.25
C GLN A 45 26.92 -6.06 2.13
N LYS A 46 27.81 -5.22 2.67
CA LYS A 46 27.46 -4.09 3.54
C LYS A 46 27.97 -2.80 2.90
N SER A 47 27.16 -1.74 2.94
CA SER A 47 27.67 -0.40 2.65
C SER A 47 28.70 0.01 3.71
N PRO A 48 29.56 1.01 3.45
CA PRO A 48 30.49 1.52 4.44
C PRO A 48 29.82 1.88 5.77
N ALA A 49 28.68 2.59 5.73
CA ALA A 49 27.93 2.94 6.93
C ALA A 49 27.38 1.70 7.64
N VAL A 50 26.82 0.73 6.90
CA VAL A 50 26.32 -0.53 7.48
C VAL A 50 27.44 -1.31 8.18
N GLY A 51 28.63 -1.37 7.56
CA GLY A 51 29.81 -1.97 8.18
C GLY A 51 30.16 -1.30 9.51
N THR A 52 30.19 0.03 9.53
CA THR A 52 30.49 0.83 10.72
C THR A 52 29.48 0.64 11.84
N ILE A 53 28.17 0.64 11.52
CA ILE A 53 27.10 0.40 12.51
C ILE A 53 27.24 -1.00 13.11
N CYS A 54 27.43 -2.01 12.26
CA CYS A 54 27.50 -3.40 12.70
C CYS A 54 28.76 -3.74 13.51
N ALA A 55 29.86 -3.03 13.25
CA ALA A 55 31.12 -3.16 13.96
C ALA A 55 31.12 -2.48 15.34
N GLN A 56 30.11 -1.66 15.68
CA GLN A 56 30.02 -1.07 17.01
C GLN A 56 29.92 -2.16 18.10
N PRO A 57 30.53 -1.98 19.28
CA PRO A 57 30.52 -2.98 20.34
C PRO A 57 29.11 -3.37 20.77
N LYS A 58 28.85 -4.66 20.93
CA LYS A 58 27.61 -5.16 21.56
C LYS A 58 27.72 -4.98 23.08
N PRO A 59 26.68 -4.48 23.76
CA PRO A 59 26.68 -4.41 25.21
C PRO A 59 26.65 -5.82 25.82
N LYS A 60 27.31 -5.99 26.96
CA LYS A 60 27.39 -7.27 27.68
C LYS A 60 26.04 -7.72 28.28
N ASN A 61 25.14 -6.78 28.54
CA ASN A 61 23.91 -7.02 29.32
C ASN A 61 22.62 -6.89 28.48
N PHE A 62 22.70 -7.12 27.16
CA PHE A 62 21.58 -7.05 26.20
C PHE A 62 20.80 -5.72 26.09
N ASP A 63 21.04 -4.75 26.96
CA ASP A 63 20.47 -3.40 26.84
C ASP A 63 21.27 -2.55 25.86
N GLU A 64 20.82 -2.50 24.61
CA GLU A 64 21.40 -1.65 23.55
C GLU A 64 20.86 -0.21 23.61
N SER A 65 19.79 0.07 24.34
CA SER A 65 19.01 1.31 24.22
C SER A 65 19.78 2.59 24.59
N HIS A 66 20.85 2.45 25.36
CA HIS A 66 21.71 3.56 25.80
C HIS A 66 23.11 3.53 25.17
N THR A 67 23.32 2.70 24.14
CA THR A 67 24.61 2.59 23.43
C THR A 67 24.57 3.31 22.10
N LEU A 68 25.73 3.76 21.61
CA LEU A 68 25.84 4.32 20.25
C LEU A 68 25.35 3.34 19.18
N ARG A 69 25.65 2.04 19.37
CA ARG A 69 25.17 0.95 18.49
C ARG A 69 23.65 0.91 18.45
N GLY A 70 22.99 0.84 19.61
CA GLY A 70 21.54 0.75 19.68
C GLY A 70 20.87 2.01 19.16
N GLU A 71 21.47 3.18 19.38
CA GLU A 71 20.95 4.43 18.80
C GLU A 71 21.02 4.43 17.27
N LEU A 72 22.14 4.02 16.67
CA LEU A 72 22.27 3.88 15.21
C LEU A 72 21.26 2.88 14.64
N LEU A 73 21.12 1.69 15.25
CA LEU A 73 20.15 0.68 14.82
C LEU A 73 18.71 1.21 14.91
N ARG A 74 18.39 1.92 16.00
CA ARG A 74 17.07 2.53 16.21
C ARG A 74 16.76 3.59 15.16
N GLN A 75 17.70 4.47 14.85
CA GLN A 75 17.51 5.52 13.85
C GLN A 75 17.35 4.93 12.44
N ASP A 76 18.16 3.93 12.06
CA ASP A 76 17.98 3.22 10.79
C ASP A 76 16.59 2.59 10.68
N MET A 77 16.12 1.90 11.72
CA MET A 77 14.77 1.33 11.76
C MET A 77 13.68 2.39 11.56
N TYR A 78 13.79 3.55 12.22
CA TYR A 78 12.82 4.63 12.06
C TYR A 78 12.86 5.24 10.67
N VAL A 79 14.04 5.49 10.10
CA VAL A 79 14.19 6.01 8.74
C VAL A 79 13.54 5.05 7.74
N VAL A 80 13.81 3.75 7.85
CA VAL A 80 13.22 2.74 6.96
C VAL A 80 11.69 2.70 7.10
N GLY A 81 11.17 2.64 8.33
CA GLY A 81 9.73 2.59 8.57
C GLY A 81 8.98 3.83 8.07
N LEU A 82 9.52 5.02 8.31
CA LEU A 82 8.90 6.27 7.87
C LEU A 82 9.04 6.50 6.37
N TYR A 83 10.14 6.08 5.75
CA TYR A 83 10.30 6.11 4.30
C TYR A 83 9.22 5.25 3.63
N ARG A 84 9.03 4.00 4.09
CA ARG A 84 7.98 3.13 3.57
C ARG A 84 6.60 3.76 3.73
N ARG A 85 6.29 4.26 4.93
CA ARG A 85 5.03 4.96 5.19
C ARG A 85 4.84 6.16 4.27
N ALA A 86 5.88 6.96 4.02
CA ALA A 86 5.78 8.09 3.11
C ALA A 86 5.40 7.65 1.68
N LEU A 87 5.94 6.52 1.21
CA LEU A 87 5.60 5.95 -0.10
C LEU A 87 4.16 5.41 -0.14
N GLU A 88 3.69 4.73 0.91
CA GLU A 88 2.31 4.23 1.04
C GLU A 88 1.26 5.37 0.99
N ASN A 89 1.61 6.55 1.49
CA ASN A 89 0.76 7.75 1.43
C ASN A 89 0.79 8.46 0.06
N THR A 90 1.46 7.92 -0.95
CA THR A 90 1.56 8.52 -2.30
C THR A 90 1.06 7.58 -3.38
N ALA A 91 0.64 8.14 -4.51
CA ALA A 91 0.25 7.35 -5.67
C ALA A 91 1.47 6.63 -6.28
N PRO A 92 1.39 5.31 -6.52
CA PRO A 92 2.45 4.56 -7.20
C PRO A 92 2.80 5.14 -8.58
N GLY A 93 4.09 5.30 -8.86
CA GLY A 93 4.60 5.90 -10.10
C GLY A 93 4.40 7.42 -10.22
N GLY A 94 3.84 8.07 -9.19
CA GLY A 94 3.57 9.51 -9.19
C GLY A 94 4.83 10.37 -8.99
N PRO A 95 4.76 11.67 -9.33
CA PRO A 95 5.91 12.59 -9.19
C PRO A 95 6.35 12.78 -7.74
N GLU A 96 5.42 12.78 -6.78
CA GLU A 96 5.77 12.88 -5.35
C GLU A 96 6.50 11.62 -4.88
N GLN A 97 6.06 10.43 -5.30
CA GLN A 97 6.74 9.17 -4.98
C GLN A 97 8.17 9.15 -5.54
N ALA A 98 8.34 9.54 -6.82
CA ALA A 98 9.65 9.64 -7.46
C ALA A 98 10.60 10.59 -6.72
N LYS A 99 10.07 11.72 -6.22
CA LYS A 99 10.84 12.67 -5.41
C LYS A 99 11.29 12.05 -4.09
N ILE A 100 10.41 11.35 -3.37
CA ILE A 100 10.73 10.69 -2.10
C ILE A 100 11.83 9.63 -2.29
N ILE A 101 11.73 8.83 -3.35
CA ILE A 101 12.74 7.84 -3.73
C ILE A 101 14.09 8.52 -4.02
N ALA A 102 14.10 9.60 -4.82
CA ALA A 102 15.33 10.33 -5.13
C ALA A 102 15.99 10.94 -3.89
N GLU A 103 15.21 11.54 -2.99
CA GLU A 103 15.69 12.10 -1.73
C GLU A 103 16.26 11.01 -0.81
N GLN A 104 15.64 9.83 -0.78
CA GLN A 104 16.14 8.68 -0.03
C GLN A 104 17.49 8.19 -0.59
N GLY A 105 17.64 8.10 -1.91
CA GLY A 105 18.91 7.79 -2.55
C GLY A 105 20.00 8.82 -2.22
N ALA A 106 19.66 10.10 -2.17
CA ALA A 106 20.59 11.16 -1.76
C ALA A 106 21.00 11.04 -0.27
N TYR A 107 20.06 10.69 0.61
CA TYR A 107 20.34 10.39 2.01
C TYR A 107 21.34 9.24 2.16
N LEU A 108 21.12 8.10 1.47
CA LEU A 108 22.00 6.94 1.56
C LEU A 108 23.44 7.29 1.16
N LYS A 109 23.61 8.08 0.09
CA LYS A 109 24.93 8.61 -0.32
C LYS A 109 25.59 9.47 0.75
N ARG A 110 24.83 10.38 1.40
CA ARG A 110 25.35 11.21 2.50
C ARG A 110 25.75 10.37 3.70
N ARG A 111 24.96 9.35 4.04
CA ARG A 111 25.25 8.41 5.12
C ARG A 111 26.55 7.66 4.87
N ASP A 112 26.71 7.10 3.67
CA ASP A 112 27.91 6.35 3.31
C ASP A 112 29.17 7.23 3.21
N ALA A 113 29.04 8.50 2.86
CA ALA A 113 30.15 9.45 2.84
C ALA A 113 30.78 9.69 4.23
N CYS A 114 30.10 9.35 5.33
CA CYS A 114 30.67 9.39 6.68
C CYS A 114 31.75 8.31 6.92
N GLY A 115 31.83 7.27 6.08
CA GLY A 115 32.80 6.18 6.22
C GLY A 115 32.72 5.49 7.59
N GLN A 116 33.80 5.59 8.37
CA GLN A 116 33.92 4.96 9.71
C GLN A 116 33.50 5.87 10.87
N ASP A 117 33.06 7.11 10.59
CA ASP A 117 32.60 8.03 11.63
C ASP A 117 31.14 7.72 12.03
N ALA A 118 31.00 6.91 13.08
CA ALA A 118 29.70 6.53 13.65
C ALA A 118 28.88 7.74 14.15
N GLN A 119 29.52 8.82 14.60
CA GLN A 119 28.83 10.03 15.05
C GLN A 119 28.33 10.85 13.86
N CYS A 120 29.08 10.89 12.76
CA CYS A 120 28.61 11.44 11.49
C CYS A 120 27.39 10.68 10.98
N ILE A 121 27.45 9.34 10.95
CA ILE A 121 26.32 8.49 10.52
C ILE A 121 25.09 8.82 11.35
N LEU A 122 25.22 8.82 12.69
CA LEU A 122 24.11 9.11 13.58
C LEU A 122 23.45 10.47 13.30
N ARG A 123 24.24 11.53 13.10
CA ARG A 123 23.72 12.87 12.76
C ARG A 123 22.95 12.87 11.44
N VAL A 124 23.43 12.14 10.43
CA VAL A 124 22.76 12.04 9.12
C VAL A 124 21.43 11.28 9.24
N GLU A 125 21.40 10.18 10.01
CA GLU A 125 20.18 9.40 10.25
C GLU A 125 19.14 10.19 11.04
N GLN A 126 19.55 10.89 12.10
CA GLN A 126 18.66 11.75 12.89
C GLN A 126 18.06 12.89 12.06
N ALA A 127 18.87 13.52 11.20
CA ALA A 127 18.37 14.56 10.29
C ALA A 127 17.31 14.00 9.33
N ARG A 128 17.58 12.84 8.72
CA ARG A 128 16.63 12.19 7.80
C ARG A 128 15.37 11.73 8.51
N HIS A 129 15.48 11.19 9.73
CA HIS A 129 14.33 10.83 10.55
C HIS A 129 13.40 12.04 10.77
N LYS A 130 13.95 13.20 11.14
CA LYS A 130 13.16 14.43 11.32
C LYS A 130 12.47 14.91 10.03
N GLU A 131 13.16 14.84 8.89
CA GLU A 131 12.58 15.14 7.57
C GLU A 131 11.40 14.20 7.28
N LEU A 132 11.58 12.89 7.50
CA LEU A 132 10.55 11.89 7.24
C LEU A 132 9.35 11.98 8.19
N ILE A 133 9.54 12.36 9.47
CA ILE A 133 8.41 12.67 10.37
C ILE A 133 7.57 13.81 9.77
N THR A 134 8.23 14.89 9.36
CA THR A 134 7.54 16.07 8.80
C THR A 134 6.80 15.70 7.51
N LEU A 135 7.45 14.92 6.65
CA LEU A 135 6.88 14.46 5.38
C LEU A 135 5.69 13.52 5.61
N THR A 136 5.83 12.51 6.45
CA THR A 136 4.75 11.55 6.73
C THR A 136 3.53 12.24 7.35
N HIS A 137 3.72 13.20 8.26
CA HIS A 137 2.62 14.00 8.78
C HIS A 137 1.92 14.83 7.68
N LYS A 138 2.69 15.42 6.76
CA LYS A 138 2.14 16.17 5.61
C LYS A 138 1.35 15.27 4.65
N LEU A 139 1.83 14.05 4.42
CA LEU A 139 1.23 13.11 3.47
C LEU A 139 0.09 12.29 4.07
N GLN A 140 -0.02 12.25 5.40
CA GLN A 140 -0.97 11.43 6.13
C GLN A 140 -2.39 11.62 5.59
N LYS A 141 -3.00 10.50 5.20
CA LYS A 141 -4.42 10.43 4.84
C LYS A 141 -5.24 10.09 6.07
N GLU A 142 -6.22 10.92 6.36
CA GLU A 142 -7.15 10.70 7.47
C GLU A 142 -8.46 10.12 6.95
N LEU A 143 -8.94 9.07 7.61
CA LEU A 143 -10.26 8.52 7.36
C LEU A 143 -11.31 9.59 7.70
N PRO A 144 -12.27 9.89 6.82
CA PRO A 144 -13.26 10.94 7.07
C PRO A 144 -14.37 10.43 8.01
N TYR A 145 -14.06 10.25 9.29
CA TYR A 145 -14.98 9.69 10.29
C TYR A 145 -16.34 10.38 10.30
N GLU A 146 -16.37 11.71 10.22
CA GLU A 146 -17.61 12.50 10.20
C GLU A 146 -18.50 12.17 8.99
N ASP A 147 -17.90 11.97 7.81
CA ASP A 147 -18.62 11.56 6.60
C ASP A 147 -19.21 10.16 6.78
N ILE A 148 -18.44 9.22 7.33
CA ILE A 148 -18.91 7.84 7.59
C ILE A 148 -20.11 7.87 8.53
N GLN A 149 -20.02 8.62 9.63
CA GLN A 149 -21.13 8.79 10.57
C GLN A 149 -22.34 9.43 9.89
N SER A 150 -22.14 10.48 9.11
CA SER A 150 -23.21 11.16 8.35
C SER A 150 -23.90 10.23 7.33
N TRP A 151 -23.14 9.33 6.69
CA TRP A 151 -23.65 8.36 5.73
C TRP A 151 -24.47 7.24 6.38
N THR A 152 -24.10 6.86 7.60
CA THR A 152 -24.57 5.63 8.24
C THR A 152 -25.52 5.86 9.41
N ARG A 153 -25.68 7.11 9.86
CA ARG A 153 -26.51 7.49 11.01
C ARG A 153 -27.93 6.95 10.91
N GLY A 154 -28.32 6.20 11.94
CA GLY A 154 -29.66 5.64 12.06
C GLY A 154 -29.97 4.48 11.11
N LEU A 155 -29.01 4.10 10.25
CA LEU A 155 -29.12 2.93 9.39
C LEU A 155 -28.70 1.68 10.15
N VAL A 156 -29.42 0.60 9.91
CA VAL A 156 -29.11 -0.73 10.41
C VAL A 156 -28.97 -1.69 9.25
N PHE A 157 -28.04 -2.62 9.39
CA PHE A 157 -27.74 -3.65 8.42
C PHE A 157 -27.81 -5.02 9.10
N PRO A 158 -28.50 -6.02 8.54
CA PRO A 158 -28.46 -7.37 9.07
C PRO A 158 -27.02 -7.90 9.01
N ASP A 159 -26.54 -8.51 10.09
CA ASP A 159 -25.28 -9.27 10.08
C ASP A 159 -25.44 -10.60 9.30
N GLY A 160 -24.36 -11.40 9.24
CA GLY A 160 -24.38 -12.71 8.56
C GLY A 160 -25.40 -13.71 9.15
N ASN A 161 -25.88 -13.46 10.38
CA ASN A 161 -26.89 -14.26 11.07
C ASN A 161 -28.30 -13.64 10.98
N GLY A 162 -28.47 -12.57 10.20
CA GLY A 162 -29.73 -11.86 10.04
C GLY A 162 -30.10 -10.93 11.20
N LYS A 163 -29.23 -10.76 12.20
CA LYS A 163 -29.46 -9.83 13.32
C LYS A 163 -29.12 -8.41 12.88
N ALA A 164 -30.08 -7.50 13.02
CA ALA A 164 -29.85 -6.08 12.71
C ALA A 164 -28.84 -5.46 13.68
N GLN A 165 -27.82 -4.78 13.14
CA GLN A 165 -26.86 -3.98 13.88
C GLN A 165 -26.72 -2.58 13.27
N PRO A 166 -26.34 -1.54 14.05
CA PRO A 166 -26.04 -0.22 13.50
C PRO A 166 -24.92 -0.29 12.45
N LEU A 167 -25.18 0.25 11.26
CA LEU A 167 -24.22 0.23 10.16
C LEU A 167 -22.94 1.01 10.52
N GLU A 168 -23.10 2.15 11.20
CA GLU A 168 -21.98 2.97 11.71
C GLU A 168 -21.02 2.14 12.56
N GLN A 169 -21.55 1.44 13.58
CA GLN A 169 -20.76 0.60 14.46
C GLN A 169 -20.08 -0.53 13.71
N ARG A 170 -20.80 -1.21 12.81
CA ARG A 170 -20.24 -2.31 12.00
C ARG A 170 -19.06 -1.84 11.16
N LEU A 171 -19.10 -0.62 10.63
CA LEU A 171 -18.03 -0.09 9.80
C LEU A 171 -16.86 0.40 10.65
N LEU A 172 -17.13 1.27 11.63
CA LEU A 172 -16.10 1.95 12.42
C LEU A 172 -15.30 1.03 13.34
N GLN A 173 -15.88 -0.07 13.83
CA GLN A 173 -15.17 -1.00 14.72
C GLN A 173 -13.94 -1.67 14.09
N SER A 174 -13.88 -1.74 12.75
CA SER A 174 -12.73 -2.29 12.03
C SER A 174 -11.67 -1.23 11.71
N PHE A 175 -11.95 0.05 11.99
CA PHE A 175 -11.06 1.19 11.78
C PHE A 175 -10.41 1.68 13.09
N ASP A 176 -10.16 0.78 14.04
CA ASP A 176 -9.46 1.08 15.31
C ASP A 176 -7.95 0.76 15.24
N GLN A 177 -7.40 0.66 14.02
CA GLN A 177 -5.99 0.35 13.79
C GLN A 177 -5.19 1.62 13.58
N TYR A 178 -4.00 1.66 14.19
CA TYR A 178 -3.06 2.75 13.99
C TYR A 178 -1.67 2.23 13.59
N PRO A 179 -1.11 2.64 12.43
CA PRO A 179 -1.78 3.40 11.36
C PRO A 179 -3.02 2.72 10.81
N MET A 180 -3.89 3.53 10.21
CA MET A 180 -4.91 3.04 9.29
C MET A 180 -4.26 2.52 8.00
N PRO A 181 -4.42 1.24 7.63
CA PRO A 181 -4.03 0.74 6.32
C PRO A 181 -4.75 1.51 5.22
N HIS A 182 -4.00 2.01 4.26
CA HIS A 182 -4.55 2.70 3.11
C HIS A 182 -3.60 2.69 1.91
N VAL A 183 -4.13 3.03 0.74
CA VAL A 183 -3.37 3.27 -0.49
C VAL A 183 -3.97 4.45 -1.26
N THR A 184 -3.12 5.30 -1.82
CA THR A 184 -3.56 6.37 -2.74
C THR A 184 -3.49 5.86 -4.18
N LEU A 185 -4.59 5.99 -4.92
CA LEU A 185 -4.68 5.57 -6.33
C LEU A 185 -4.09 6.65 -7.27
N PRO A 186 -3.78 6.30 -8.53
CA PRO A 186 -3.25 7.26 -9.51
C PRO A 186 -4.14 8.49 -9.77
N ASP A 187 -5.45 8.35 -9.60
CA ASP A 187 -6.42 9.45 -9.75
C ASP A 187 -6.54 10.35 -8.51
N GLY A 188 -5.74 10.09 -7.47
CA GLY A 188 -5.70 10.82 -6.21
C GLY A 188 -6.72 10.34 -5.16
N SER A 189 -7.63 9.42 -5.50
CA SER A 189 -8.52 8.81 -4.51
C SER A 189 -7.75 7.96 -3.49
N THR A 190 -8.33 7.76 -2.31
CA THR A 190 -7.70 6.95 -1.26
C THR A 190 -8.61 5.81 -0.84
N VAL A 191 -8.04 4.63 -0.71
CA VAL A 191 -8.72 3.42 -0.21
C VAL A 191 -8.18 3.14 1.18
N PHE A 192 -9.08 3.10 2.17
CA PHE A 192 -8.79 2.73 3.55
C PHE A 192 -9.42 1.38 3.86
N TRP A 193 -8.74 0.54 4.62
CA TRP A 193 -9.33 -0.70 5.11
C TRP A 193 -8.85 -1.03 6.51
N GLY A 194 -9.61 -1.89 7.20
CA GLY A 194 -9.21 -2.39 8.49
C GLY A 194 -10.02 -3.61 8.88
N PHE A 195 -9.63 -4.23 9.99
CA PHE A 195 -10.24 -5.41 10.57
C PHE A 195 -10.52 -5.22 12.06
N LEU A 196 -11.52 -5.92 12.58
CA LEU A 196 -11.84 -5.89 14.00
C LEU A 196 -10.78 -6.65 14.79
N THR A 197 -10.20 -6.02 15.82
CA THR A 197 -9.22 -6.65 16.71
C THR A 197 -9.83 -7.89 17.38
N GLY A 198 -9.14 -9.04 17.27
CA GLY A 198 -9.64 -10.34 17.76
C GLY A 198 -10.64 -11.05 16.83
N ALA A 199 -11.05 -10.39 15.73
CA ALA A 199 -11.95 -10.95 14.72
C ALA A 199 -11.54 -10.46 13.31
N GLY A 200 -10.35 -10.88 12.85
CA GLY A 200 -9.75 -10.43 11.59
C GLY A 200 -10.57 -10.73 10.32
N GLN A 201 -11.55 -11.63 10.42
CA GLN A 201 -12.53 -11.92 9.39
C GLN A 201 -13.60 -10.83 9.22
N VAL A 202 -13.75 -9.92 10.19
CA VAL A 202 -14.70 -8.80 10.15
C VAL A 202 -13.96 -7.54 9.73
N GLN A 203 -14.18 -7.12 8.49
CA GLN A 203 -13.43 -6.02 7.87
C GLN A 203 -14.34 -4.89 7.38
N SER A 204 -13.74 -3.72 7.21
CA SER A 204 -14.37 -2.55 6.62
C SER A 204 -13.45 -1.90 5.59
N LEU A 205 -14.08 -1.27 4.61
CA LEU A 205 -13.46 -0.56 3.50
C LEU A 205 -14.09 0.83 3.40
N ALA A 206 -13.30 1.85 3.10
CA ALA A 206 -13.78 3.17 2.74
C ALA A 206 -12.97 3.71 1.56
N ILE A 207 -13.63 4.37 0.62
CA ILE A 207 -12.97 5.02 -0.51
C ILE A 207 -13.37 6.50 -0.53
N THR A 208 -12.37 7.37 -0.58
CA THR A 208 -12.53 8.82 -0.73
C THR A 208 -12.04 9.29 -2.09
N ASP A 209 -12.56 10.40 -2.58
CA ASP A 209 -11.98 11.06 -3.76
C ASP A 209 -10.69 11.84 -3.42
N ALA A 210 -10.11 12.50 -4.43
CA ALA A 210 -8.91 13.31 -4.25
C ALA A 210 -9.08 14.53 -3.31
N GLN A 211 -10.32 14.93 -3.02
CA GLN A 211 -10.68 15.98 -2.07
C GLN A 211 -11.00 15.43 -0.67
N ASN A 212 -10.79 14.13 -0.45
CA ASN A 212 -11.09 13.40 0.78
C ASN A 212 -12.59 13.28 1.11
N HIS A 213 -13.48 13.45 0.14
CA HIS A 213 -14.91 13.19 0.34
C HIS A 213 -15.21 11.71 0.21
N LEU A 214 -16.01 11.17 1.13
CA LEU A 214 -16.43 9.77 1.08
C LEU A 214 -17.23 9.48 -0.20
N ARG A 215 -16.87 8.39 -0.90
CA ARG A 215 -17.53 7.94 -2.15
C ARG A 215 -18.11 6.54 -2.05
N LEU A 216 -17.48 5.66 -1.26
CA LEU A 216 -17.94 4.28 -1.06
C LEU A 216 -17.57 3.80 0.34
N LEU A 217 -18.47 3.04 0.95
CA LEU A 217 -18.21 2.25 2.16
C LEU A 217 -18.34 0.76 1.83
N GLY A 218 -17.62 -0.08 2.54
CA GLY A 218 -17.71 -1.53 2.40
C GLY A 218 -17.58 -2.25 3.74
N ALA A 219 -18.26 -3.38 3.85
CA ALA A 219 -18.17 -4.31 4.97
C ALA A 219 -17.95 -5.71 4.40
N ALA A 220 -16.92 -6.40 4.89
CA ALA A 220 -16.64 -7.78 4.52
C ALA A 220 -16.62 -8.70 5.75
N ASP A 221 -17.17 -9.90 5.60
CA ASP A 221 -17.12 -10.96 6.60
C ASP A 221 -16.60 -12.24 5.94
N ASP A 222 -15.68 -12.92 6.61
CA ASP A 222 -15.19 -14.27 6.26
C ASP A 222 -14.48 -14.43 4.91
N LEU A 223 -14.19 -13.35 4.17
CA LEU A 223 -13.42 -13.42 2.91
C LEU A 223 -12.05 -14.08 3.10
N LEU A 224 -11.27 -13.61 4.10
CA LEU A 224 -9.99 -14.20 4.46
C LEU A 224 -10.10 -15.69 4.85
N LEU A 225 -11.18 -16.08 5.55
CA LEU A 225 -11.40 -17.46 5.98
C LEU A 225 -11.85 -18.37 4.82
N ALA A 226 -12.59 -17.81 3.88
CA ALA A 226 -13.02 -18.50 2.68
C ALA A 226 -11.85 -18.82 1.76
N GLY A 227 -10.86 -17.93 1.68
CA GLY A 227 -9.76 -18.10 0.75
C GLY A 227 -10.28 -18.13 -0.70
N THR A 228 -9.67 -18.96 -1.53
CA THR A 228 -10.09 -19.14 -2.93
C THR A 228 -11.09 -20.29 -3.10
N ASP A 229 -11.67 -20.82 -2.02
CA ASP A 229 -12.66 -21.91 -2.08
C ASP A 229 -14.03 -21.36 -2.52
N PRO A 230 -14.57 -21.75 -3.69
CA PRO A 230 -15.83 -21.21 -4.19
C PRO A 230 -17.02 -21.47 -3.27
N HIS A 231 -17.05 -22.60 -2.54
CA HIS A 231 -18.16 -22.93 -1.65
C HIS A 231 -18.14 -22.06 -0.39
N LYS A 232 -16.96 -21.78 0.15
CA LYS A 232 -16.83 -20.87 1.29
C LYS A 232 -17.03 -19.42 0.88
N LEU A 233 -16.59 -19.02 -0.31
CA LEU A 233 -16.81 -17.67 -0.83
C LEU A 233 -18.29 -17.35 -1.02
N GLN A 234 -19.13 -18.34 -1.35
CA GLN A 234 -20.58 -18.17 -1.38
C GLN A 234 -21.21 -17.89 -0.01
N GLN A 235 -20.53 -18.28 1.07
CA GLN A 235 -20.95 -18.06 2.46
C GLN A 235 -20.33 -16.77 3.05
N ALA A 236 -19.18 -16.36 2.52
CA ALA A 236 -18.57 -15.08 2.83
C ALA A 236 -19.43 -13.92 2.32
N ARG A 237 -19.14 -12.73 2.84
CA ARG A 237 -19.92 -11.53 2.52
C ARG A 237 -19.00 -10.39 2.15
N LEU A 238 -19.32 -9.71 1.05
CA LEU A 238 -18.75 -8.42 0.71
C LEU A 238 -19.87 -7.49 0.28
N VAL A 239 -20.15 -6.48 1.11
CA VAL A 239 -21.23 -5.53 0.85
C VAL A 239 -20.64 -4.14 0.71
N VAL A 240 -21.01 -3.44 -0.36
CA VAL A 240 -20.63 -2.04 -0.59
C VAL A 240 -21.86 -1.14 -0.56
N PHE A 241 -21.66 0.07 -0.06
CA PHE A 241 -22.67 1.09 0.12
C PHE A 241 -22.24 2.37 -0.57
N VAL A 242 -23.12 2.91 -1.41
CA VAL A 242 -22.89 4.16 -2.15
C VAL A 242 -24.10 5.08 -2.02
N ARG A 243 -23.89 6.39 -2.08
CA ARG A 243 -24.97 7.37 -2.29
C ARG A 243 -25.20 7.67 -3.76
N ASP A 244 -24.12 7.64 -4.54
CA ASP A 244 -24.12 7.88 -5.99
C ASP A 244 -23.80 6.56 -6.72
N PRO A 245 -24.73 6.01 -7.53
CA PRO A 245 -24.47 4.82 -8.33
C PRO A 245 -23.28 4.95 -9.31
N GLN A 246 -22.91 6.17 -9.72
CA GLN A 246 -21.73 6.36 -10.58
C GLN A 246 -20.43 6.05 -9.83
N ALA A 247 -20.39 6.26 -8.51
CA ALA A 247 -19.25 5.89 -7.68
C ALA A 247 -19.04 4.36 -7.65
N LEU A 248 -20.12 3.57 -7.71
CA LEU A 248 -20.02 2.12 -7.80
C LEU A 248 -19.29 1.70 -9.09
N ALA A 249 -19.66 2.25 -10.25
CA ALA A 249 -18.99 1.93 -11.50
C ALA A 249 -17.51 2.35 -11.49
N ARG A 250 -17.19 3.51 -10.91
CA ARG A 250 -15.82 3.99 -10.80
C ARG A 250 -14.94 3.13 -9.90
N TYR A 251 -15.46 2.70 -8.76
CA TYR A 251 -14.64 2.07 -7.70
C TYR A 251 -14.81 0.56 -7.59
N LEU A 252 -15.72 -0.07 -8.34
CA LEU A 252 -15.87 -1.53 -8.33
C LEU A 252 -14.58 -2.30 -8.70
N PRO A 253 -13.76 -1.87 -9.69
CA PRO A 253 -12.47 -2.53 -9.96
C PRO A 253 -11.55 -2.53 -8.74
N VAL A 254 -11.53 -1.42 -8.00
CA VAL A 254 -10.75 -1.24 -6.78
C VAL A 254 -11.25 -2.17 -5.66
N VAL A 255 -12.57 -2.25 -5.48
CA VAL A 255 -13.21 -3.17 -4.51
C VAL A 255 -12.86 -4.63 -4.82
N ARG A 256 -12.91 -5.03 -6.09
CA ARG A 256 -12.53 -6.38 -6.53
C ARG A 256 -11.06 -6.68 -6.25
N ALA A 257 -10.18 -5.74 -6.58
CA ALA A 257 -8.75 -5.88 -6.33
C ALA A 257 -8.43 -5.98 -4.83
N TRP A 258 -9.07 -5.15 -4.00
CA TRP A 258 -8.96 -5.22 -2.54
C TRP A 258 -9.44 -6.57 -2.00
N ALA A 259 -10.61 -7.05 -2.44
CA ALA A 259 -11.17 -8.32 -1.98
C ALA A 259 -10.37 -9.54 -2.43
N ALA A 260 -9.81 -9.51 -3.65
CA ALA A 260 -8.88 -10.52 -4.13
C ALA A 260 -7.59 -10.55 -3.27
N ALA A 261 -7.12 -9.39 -2.81
CA ALA A 261 -6.02 -9.33 -1.88
C ALA A 261 -6.38 -9.91 -0.50
N ASP A 262 -7.56 -9.54 0.02
CA ASP A 262 -8.04 -9.98 1.33
C ASP A 262 -8.27 -11.49 1.43
N VAL A 263 -8.74 -12.12 0.35
CA VAL A 263 -8.90 -13.58 0.25
C VAL A 263 -7.63 -14.34 0.64
N LEU A 264 -6.44 -13.78 0.41
CA LEU A 264 -5.17 -14.39 0.83
C LEU A 264 -4.59 -13.76 2.10
N GLY A 265 -5.17 -12.67 2.57
CA GLY A 265 -4.59 -11.71 3.50
C GLY A 265 -3.63 -10.75 2.82
N PHE A 266 -3.46 -9.57 3.42
CA PHE A 266 -2.66 -8.49 2.85
C PHE A 266 -1.14 -8.75 2.87
N ASN A 267 -0.62 -9.71 3.64
CA ASN A 267 0.82 -9.95 3.77
C ASN A 267 1.35 -11.02 2.77
N ARG A 268 1.18 -10.81 1.45
CA ARG A 268 1.56 -11.80 0.41
C ARG A 268 2.62 -11.29 -0.57
N LYS A 269 3.49 -12.20 -1.03
CA LYS A 269 4.55 -11.89 -2.00
C LYS A 269 4.17 -12.40 -3.39
N CYS A 270 3.31 -11.64 -4.06
CA CYS A 270 2.66 -12.04 -5.31
C CYS A 270 3.52 -11.88 -6.57
N PRO A 271 4.49 -10.95 -6.63
CA PRO A 271 5.75 -11.26 -7.29
C PRO A 271 6.59 -12.14 -6.36
N GLY A 272 6.88 -13.37 -6.79
CA GLY A 272 7.72 -14.32 -6.07
C GLY A 272 6.98 -15.54 -5.55
N GLN A 273 7.23 -15.90 -4.28
CA GLN A 273 6.86 -17.21 -3.72
C GLN A 273 5.35 -17.52 -3.72
N ASP A 274 4.47 -16.51 -3.70
CA ASP A 274 3.01 -16.70 -3.64
C ASP A 274 2.32 -16.58 -5.01
N HIS A 275 3.07 -16.42 -6.11
CA HIS A 275 2.52 -16.09 -7.44
C HIS A 275 1.29 -16.91 -7.85
N ALA A 276 1.34 -18.24 -7.75
CA ALA A 276 0.23 -19.12 -8.12
C ALA A 276 -1.04 -18.88 -7.29
N ARG A 277 -0.90 -18.59 -5.98
CA ARG A 277 -2.02 -18.31 -5.09
C ARG A 277 -2.66 -16.96 -5.45
N CYS A 278 -1.84 -15.97 -5.74
CA CYS A 278 -2.28 -14.64 -6.15
C CYS A 278 -3.02 -14.67 -7.49
N THR A 279 -2.54 -15.46 -8.45
CA THR A 279 -3.22 -15.72 -9.72
C THR A 279 -4.56 -16.42 -9.50
N ALA A 280 -4.66 -17.37 -8.57
CA ALA A 280 -5.92 -18.02 -8.23
C ALA A 280 -6.92 -17.05 -7.57
N ALA A 281 -6.46 -16.16 -6.69
CA ALA A 281 -7.31 -15.16 -6.04
C ALA A 281 -7.92 -14.15 -7.03
N LEU A 282 -7.21 -13.81 -8.10
CA LEU A 282 -7.72 -12.98 -9.20
C LEU A 282 -8.92 -13.61 -9.95
N GLN A 283 -9.07 -14.93 -9.89
CA GLN A 283 -10.15 -15.66 -10.55
C GLN A 283 -11.27 -16.07 -9.59
N ALA A 284 -11.16 -15.69 -8.30
CA ALA A 284 -12.12 -16.08 -7.29
C ALA A 284 -13.49 -15.40 -7.51
N PRO A 285 -14.62 -16.13 -7.43
CA PRO A 285 -15.95 -15.54 -7.59
C PRO A 285 -16.33 -14.76 -6.32
N LEU A 286 -16.01 -13.46 -6.29
CA LEU A 286 -16.22 -12.60 -5.13
C LEU A 286 -17.72 -12.34 -4.86
N PRO A 287 -18.21 -12.49 -3.62
CA PRO A 287 -19.63 -12.36 -3.25
C PRO A 287 -20.04 -10.89 -3.03
N ILE A 288 -19.83 -10.03 -4.04
CA ILE A 288 -20.08 -8.59 -3.93
C ILE A 288 -21.58 -8.30 -4.04
N GLN A 289 -22.12 -7.56 -3.07
CA GLN A 289 -23.44 -6.93 -3.13
C GLN A 289 -23.30 -5.43 -2.98
N ALA A 290 -24.08 -4.65 -3.72
CA ALA A 290 -24.06 -3.19 -3.64
C ALA A 290 -25.43 -2.66 -3.20
N TYR A 291 -25.45 -1.63 -2.36
CA TYR A 291 -26.69 -0.97 -1.91
C TYR A 291 -26.60 0.54 -2.07
N ASN A 292 -27.73 1.15 -2.44
CA ASN A 292 -27.89 2.60 -2.47
C ASN A 292 -28.35 3.11 -1.10
N LEU A 293 -27.54 3.94 -0.43
CA LEU A 293 -27.88 4.55 0.86
C LEU A 293 -28.98 5.61 0.77
N ASN A 294 -29.29 6.12 -0.43
CA ASN A 294 -30.40 7.05 -0.65
C ASN A 294 -31.75 6.33 -0.86
N CYS A 295 -31.75 5.00 -0.95
CA CYS A 295 -32.97 4.21 -1.06
C CYS A 295 -33.77 4.27 0.24
N LYS A 296 -35.03 4.73 0.16
CA LYS A 296 -35.92 4.84 1.30
C LYS A 296 -36.61 3.50 1.56
N THR A 297 -36.40 2.90 2.73
CA THR A 297 -37.13 1.69 3.13
C THR A 297 -38.40 2.04 3.88
N SER A 298 -39.36 1.11 3.94
CA SER A 298 -40.66 1.29 4.63
C SER A 298 -40.54 1.62 6.12
N ASN A 299 -39.43 1.22 6.76
CA ASN A 299 -39.09 1.54 8.14
C ASN A 299 -37.97 2.60 8.26
N GLY A 300 -37.54 3.20 7.14
CA GLY A 300 -36.56 4.30 7.04
C GLY A 300 -35.14 4.01 7.54
N LYS A 301 -34.89 2.85 8.15
CA LYS A 301 -33.66 2.55 8.90
C LYS A 301 -32.96 1.27 8.45
N ILE A 302 -33.70 0.26 7.99
CA ILE A 302 -33.11 -1.05 7.62
C ILE A 302 -32.77 -1.01 6.13
N ILE A 303 -31.52 -1.29 5.75
CA ILE A 303 -31.15 -1.51 4.35
C ILE A 303 -31.58 -2.91 3.94
N GLN A 304 -32.31 -3.03 2.82
CA GLN A 304 -32.92 -4.29 2.36
C GLN A 304 -32.63 -4.55 0.87
N GLN A 305 -32.98 -5.76 0.41
CA GLN A 305 -32.76 -6.23 -0.97
C GLN A 305 -33.33 -5.32 -2.06
N HIS A 306 -34.42 -4.60 -1.81
CA HIS A 306 -34.97 -3.65 -2.80
C HIS A 306 -34.08 -2.41 -3.02
N CYS A 307 -33.14 -2.15 -2.12
CA CYS A 307 -32.12 -1.11 -2.27
C CYS A 307 -30.83 -1.62 -2.94
N ALA A 308 -30.81 -2.90 -3.33
CA ALA A 308 -29.67 -3.48 -4.02
C ALA A 308 -29.50 -2.82 -5.39
N LEU A 309 -28.24 -2.55 -5.73
CA LEU A 309 -27.83 -2.06 -7.03
C LEU A 309 -27.25 -3.22 -7.84
N PRO A 310 -27.56 -3.32 -9.15
CA PRO A 310 -26.85 -4.25 -10.00
C PRO A 310 -25.37 -3.86 -10.08
N LEU A 311 -24.47 -4.84 -10.09
CA LEU A 311 -23.06 -4.58 -10.29
C LEU A 311 -22.81 -4.21 -11.76
N PRO A 312 -22.22 -3.04 -12.05
CA PRO A 312 -21.88 -2.66 -13.40
C PRO A 312 -20.78 -3.58 -13.97
N GLN A 313 -20.78 -3.75 -15.29
CA GLN A 313 -19.67 -4.39 -16.00
C GLN A 313 -18.54 -3.37 -16.13
N VAL A 314 -17.40 -3.69 -15.54
CA VAL A 314 -16.21 -2.84 -15.45
C VAL A 314 -14.96 -3.68 -15.68
N PRO A 315 -13.88 -3.11 -16.24
CA PRO A 315 -12.62 -3.83 -16.39
C PRO A 315 -12.00 -4.15 -15.03
N ASP A 316 -11.26 -5.26 -14.97
CA ASP A 316 -10.46 -5.65 -13.81
C ASP A 316 -8.99 -5.23 -14.05
N ASP A 317 -8.75 -3.92 -14.13
CA ASP A 317 -7.45 -3.31 -14.45
C ASP A 317 -6.68 -2.83 -13.23
N VAL A 318 -7.29 -2.88 -12.03
CA VAL A 318 -6.63 -2.54 -10.77
C VAL A 318 -5.91 -3.77 -10.22
N SER A 319 -4.59 -3.66 -10.04
CA SER A 319 -3.79 -4.74 -9.46
C SER A 319 -4.07 -4.92 -7.96
N PRO A 320 -4.37 -6.14 -7.47
CA PRO A 320 -4.43 -6.44 -6.03
C PRO A 320 -3.10 -6.20 -5.31
N GLY A 321 -1.98 -6.16 -6.04
CA GLY A 321 -0.66 -5.85 -5.49
C GLY A 321 -0.55 -4.47 -4.85
N LEU A 322 -1.51 -3.58 -5.09
CA LEU A 322 -1.63 -2.30 -4.36
C LEU A 322 -1.98 -2.48 -2.88
N PHE A 323 -2.61 -3.61 -2.53
CA PHE A 323 -3.08 -3.90 -1.17
C PHE A 323 -2.20 -4.92 -0.46
N TRP A 324 -1.39 -5.67 -1.20
CA TRP A 324 -0.43 -6.59 -0.59
C TRP A 324 0.80 -5.82 -0.08
N GLN A 325 0.88 -5.64 1.24
CA GLN A 325 1.90 -4.86 1.95
C GLN A 325 2.78 -5.76 2.83
#